data_AF-A0A4Q5SMZ8-F1
#
_entry.id   AF-A0A4Q5SMZ8-F1
#
_cell.length_a   1.000
_cell.length_b   1.000
_cell.length_c   1.000
_cell.angle_alpha   90.00
_cell.angle_beta   90.00
_cell.angle_gamma   90.00
#
_symmetry.space_group_name_H-M   'P 1'
#
loop_
_entity.id
_entity.type
_entity.pdbx_description
1 polymer ?
#
loop_
_entity_poly.entity_id
_entity_poly.type
_entity_poly.pdbx_seq_one_letter_code
_entity_poly.pdbx_strand_id
1 'polypeptide(L)'
;MEYHPPIATRTNEQLMEIVVGEEQWQPEVVSLAKTELQKRGISTQIQQATRKRKNSYQKRIAAIKAKASYSNTEKVLIILIGPLAIILLKDLLLFHTGEGYINKNKQGLICTVLGLLLWVLVGYLSLR
;
A
#
# COMPACT_ATOMS: atom_id res chain seq x y z
N MET A 1 13.20 -9.14 30.14
CA MET A 1 12.61 -9.72 28.91
C MET A 1 13.73 -10.02 27.95
N GLU A 2 13.80 -11.24 27.42
CA GLU A 2 14.81 -11.61 26.42
C GLU A 2 14.26 -11.32 25.03
N TYR A 3 14.89 -10.37 24.33
CA TYR A 3 14.61 -10.10 22.93
C TYR A 3 15.58 -10.91 22.08
N HIS A 4 15.07 -11.72 21.16
CA HIS A 4 15.89 -12.50 20.24
C HIS A 4 15.85 -11.90 18.83
N PRO A 5 17.00 -11.57 18.22
CA PRO A 5 18.33 -11.48 18.83
C PRO A 5 18.44 -10.31 19.85
N PRO A 6 19.38 -10.37 20.80
CA PRO A 6 19.62 -9.28 21.74
C PRO A 6 19.87 -7.95 21.04
N ILE A 7 19.38 -6.84 21.61
CA ILE A 7 19.54 -5.48 21.04
C ILE A 7 21.02 -5.15 20.77
N ALA A 8 21.92 -5.53 21.68
CA ALA A 8 23.36 -5.32 21.53
C ALA A 8 23.97 -6.07 20.33
N THR A 9 23.38 -7.20 19.92
CA THR A 9 23.87 -8.00 18.78
C THR A 9 23.30 -7.56 17.42
N ARG A 10 22.30 -6.67 17.41
CA ARG A 10 21.71 -6.14 16.17
C ARG A 10 22.64 -5.17 15.46
N THR A 11 22.54 -5.09 14.13
CA THR A 11 23.30 -4.12 13.33
C THR A 11 22.74 -2.71 13.48
N ASN A 12 23.51 -1.70 13.05
CA ASN A 12 23.07 -0.30 13.11
C ASN A 12 21.81 -0.06 12.26
N GLU A 13 21.69 -0.76 11.13
CA GLU A 13 20.53 -0.70 10.24
C GLU A 13 19.28 -1.26 10.94
N GLN A 14 19.40 -2.42 11.58
CA GLN A 14 18.31 -3.05 12.33
C GLN A 14 17.85 -2.18 13.51
N LEU A 15 18.79 -1.58 14.24
CA LEU A 15 18.46 -0.66 15.31
C LEU A 15 17.77 0.60 14.78
N MET A 16 18.22 1.12 13.63
CA MET A 16 17.59 2.27 12.98
C MET A 16 16.18 1.93 12.49
N GLU A 17 15.94 0.72 11.97
CA GLU A 17 14.61 0.26 11.59
C GLU A 17 13.64 0.22 12.78
N ILE A 18 14.10 -0.27 13.94
CA ILE A 18 13.32 -0.26 15.19
C ILE A 18 12.96 1.17 15.60
N VAL A 19 13.94 2.08 15.59
CA VAL A 19 13.72 3.48 16.00
C VAL A 19 12.80 4.23 15.04
N VAL A 20 12.91 3.98 13.74
CA VAL A 20 12.06 4.64 12.74
C VAL A 20 10.66 4.03 12.71
N GLY A 21 10.53 2.74 12.97
CA GLY A 21 9.28 2.00 13.03
C GLY A 21 8.68 1.90 14.43
N GLU A 22 8.88 2.89 15.32
CA GLU A 22 8.53 2.80 16.74
C GLU A 22 7.07 2.40 17.04
N GLU A 23 6.14 2.61 16.10
CA GLU A 23 4.73 2.20 16.19
C GLU A 23 4.54 0.67 16.18
N GLN A 24 5.50 -0.07 15.62
CA GLN A 24 5.45 -1.53 15.49
C GLN A 24 6.16 -2.26 16.66
N TRP A 25 6.80 -1.51 17.55
CA TRP A 25 7.65 -2.05 18.61
C TRP A 25 7.19 -1.59 19.98
N GLN A 26 7.49 -2.38 21.01
CA GLN A 26 7.26 -1.97 22.39
C GLN A 26 8.13 -0.74 22.73
N PRO A 27 7.62 0.24 23.49
CA PRO A 27 8.36 1.45 23.84
C PRO A 27 9.73 1.18 24.49
N GLU A 28 9.83 0.12 25.29
CA GLU A 28 11.07 -0.34 25.93
C GLU A 28 12.12 -0.82 24.93
N VAL A 29 11.71 -1.50 23.86
CA VAL A 29 12.62 -1.95 22.79
C VAL A 29 13.15 -0.74 22.00
N VAL A 30 12.27 0.22 21.74
CA VAL A 30 12.61 1.45 21.05
C VAL A 30 13.60 2.27 21.87
N SER A 31 13.40 2.39 23.19
CA SER A 31 14.33 3.12 24.06
C SER A 31 15.70 2.44 24.11
N LEU A 32 15.74 1.11 24.26
CA LEU A 32 16.98 0.33 24.22
C LEU A 32 17.73 0.51 22.89
N ALA A 33 17.02 0.48 21.76
CA ALA A 33 17.62 0.70 20.45
C ALA A 33 18.17 2.14 20.28
N LYS A 34 17.45 3.16 20.78
CA LYS A 34 17.93 4.56 20.79
C LYS A 34 19.21 4.71 21.60
N THR A 35 19.27 4.12 22.80
CA THR A 35 20.45 4.15 23.66
C THR A 35 21.64 3.40 23.04
N GLU A 36 21.39 2.25 22.43
CA GLU A 36 22.44 1.47 21.77
C GLU A 36 23.01 2.20 20.54
N LEU A 37 22.16 2.84 19.74
CA LEU A 37 22.61 3.70 18.62
C LEU A 37 23.46 4.89 19.11
N GLN A 38 23.06 5.52 20.22
CA GLN A 38 23.84 6.61 20.84
C GLN A 38 25.21 6.12 21.31
N LYS A 39 25.30 4.94 21.96
CA LYS A 39 26.57 4.32 22.36
C LYS A 39 27.49 4.07 21.16
N ARG A 40 26.93 3.80 19.99
CA ARG A 40 27.64 3.60 18.72
C ARG A 40 27.93 4.89 17.96
N GLY A 41 27.72 6.06 18.57
CA GLY A 41 28.02 7.37 17.99
C GLY A 41 26.96 7.91 17.03
N ILE A 42 25.79 7.26 16.90
CA ILE A 42 24.71 7.72 16.03
C ILE A 42 23.82 8.71 16.80
N SER A 43 23.94 10.00 16.46
CA SER A 43 23.23 11.07 17.15
C SER A 43 21.71 10.97 17.00
N THR A 44 20.99 11.49 17.99
CA THR A 44 19.53 11.61 17.96
C THR A 44 19.02 12.43 16.78
N GLN A 45 19.80 13.43 16.35
CA GLN A 45 19.48 14.24 15.16
C GLN A 45 19.46 13.39 13.89
N ILE A 46 20.42 12.48 13.72
CA ILE A 46 20.46 11.56 12.57
C ILE A 46 19.24 10.63 12.63
N GLN A 47 18.94 10.06 13.79
CA GLN A 47 17.77 9.18 13.97
C GLN A 47 16.46 9.91 13.62
N GLN A 48 16.27 11.13 14.10
CA GLN A 48 15.10 11.96 13.78
C GLN A 48 15.04 12.37 12.31
N ALA A 49 16.17 12.72 11.69
CA ALA A 49 16.23 13.07 10.28
C ALA A 49 15.83 11.88 9.40
N THR A 50 16.35 10.68 9.70
CA THR A 50 15.98 9.44 9.00
C THR A 50 14.50 9.14 9.14
N ARG A 51 13.93 9.29 10.34
CA ARG A 51 12.50 9.12 10.57
C ARG A 51 11.66 10.13 9.77
N LYS A 52 12.02 11.42 9.82
CA LYS A 52 11.33 12.47 9.05
C LYS A 52 11.37 12.17 7.54
N ARG A 53 12.51 11.71 7.02
CA ARG A 53 12.66 11.32 5.62
C ARG A 53 11.76 10.15 5.25
N LYS A 54 11.74 9.07 6.03
CA LYS A 54 10.86 7.91 5.78
C LYS A 54 9.38 8.30 5.85
N ASN A 55 8.97 9.08 6.85
CA ASN A 55 7.58 9.53 6.97
C ASN A 55 7.17 10.45 5.81
N SER A 56 8.05 11.37 5.39
CA SER A 56 7.80 12.23 4.23
C SER A 56 7.66 11.40 2.94
N TYR A 57 8.54 10.43 2.75
CA TYR A 57 8.49 9.51 1.61
C TYR A 57 7.19 8.69 1.59
N GLN A 58 6.79 8.10 2.72
CA GLN A 58 5.54 7.36 2.84
C GLN A 58 4.31 8.26 2.58
N LYS A 59 4.30 9.49 3.11
CA LYS A 59 3.23 10.47 2.82
C LYS A 59 3.14 10.80 1.33
N ARG A 60 4.30 10.97 0.66
CA ARG A 60 4.35 11.20 -0.79
C ARG A 60 3.79 10.01 -1.56
N ILE A 61 4.18 8.78 -1.22
CA ILE A 61 3.62 7.58 -1.85
C ILE A 61 2.12 7.51 -1.63
N ALA A 62 1.65 7.69 -0.39
CA ALA A 62 0.22 7.64 -0.07
C ALA A 62 -0.57 8.68 -0.88
N ALA A 63 -0.04 9.89 -1.02
CA ALA A 63 -0.65 10.93 -1.84
C ALA A 63 -0.69 10.56 -3.34
N ILE A 64 0.38 9.95 -3.86
CA ILE A 64 0.42 9.46 -5.25
C ILE A 64 -0.61 8.35 -5.46
N LYS A 65 -0.65 7.34 -4.57
CA LYS A 65 -1.62 6.24 -4.63
C LYS A 65 -3.05 6.75 -4.56
N ALA A 66 -3.34 7.68 -3.66
CA ALA A 66 -4.68 8.26 -3.51
C ALA A 66 -5.11 9.05 -4.75
N LYS A 67 -4.18 9.71 -5.44
CA LYS A 67 -4.45 10.47 -6.68
C LYS A 67 -4.52 9.60 -7.92
N ALA A 68 -4.00 8.37 -7.89
CA ALA A 68 -4.04 7.47 -9.02
C ALA A 68 -5.47 7.17 -9.44
N SER A 69 -5.71 7.20 -10.74
CA SER A 69 -7.00 6.99 -11.38
C SER A 69 -6.82 6.22 -12.68
N TYR A 70 -7.89 5.63 -13.18
CA TYR A 70 -7.92 5.11 -14.54
C TYR A 70 -8.10 6.27 -15.52
N SER A 71 -7.34 6.25 -16.60
CA SER A 71 -7.56 7.06 -17.79
C SER A 71 -8.89 6.71 -18.44
N ASN A 72 -9.38 7.60 -19.30
CA ASN A 72 -10.67 7.38 -19.99
C ASN A 72 -10.63 6.15 -20.91
N THR A 73 -9.49 5.89 -21.56
CA THR A 73 -9.30 4.70 -22.39
C THR A 73 -9.33 3.42 -21.56
N GLU A 74 -8.64 3.39 -20.42
CA GLU A 74 -8.70 2.25 -19.49
C GLU A 74 -10.15 1.98 -19.03
N LYS A 75 -10.91 3.03 -18.67
CA LYS A 75 -12.31 2.86 -18.25
C LYS A 75 -13.18 2.24 -19.34
N VAL A 76 -13.04 2.70 -20.59
CA VAL A 76 -13.80 2.15 -21.73
C VAL A 76 -13.43 0.68 -21.95
N LEU A 77 -12.14 0.33 -21.88
CA LEU A 77 -11.70 -1.07 -21.99
C LEU A 77 -12.25 -1.94 -20.86
N ILE A 78 -12.26 -1.44 -19.62
CA ILE A 78 -12.83 -2.16 -18.47
C ILE A 78 -14.34 -2.38 -18.67
N ILE A 79 -15.08 -1.40 -19.19
CA ILE A 79 -16.52 -1.55 -19.41
C ILE A 79 -16.80 -2.57 -20.52
N LEU A 80 -16.06 -2.50 -21.63
CA LEU A 80 -16.30 -3.35 -22.81
C LEU A 80 -15.79 -4.78 -22.63
N ILE A 81 -14.59 -4.94 -22.06
CA ILE A 81 -13.87 -6.23 -22.01
C ILE A 81 -13.83 -6.79 -20.58
N GLY A 82 -14.02 -5.95 -19.57
CA GLY A 82 -13.90 -6.34 -18.16
C GLY A 82 -14.79 -7.52 -17.76
N PRO A 83 -16.09 -7.57 -18.11
CA PRO A 83 -16.94 -8.73 -17.81
C PRO A 83 -16.39 -10.04 -18.38
N LEU A 84 -15.90 -10.02 -19.63
CA LEU A 84 -15.28 -11.18 -20.25
C LEU A 84 -13.98 -11.58 -19.53
N ALA A 85 -13.13 -10.61 -19.17
CA ALA A 85 -11.90 -10.85 -18.44
C ALA A 85 -12.14 -11.43 -17.04
N ILE A 86 -13.16 -10.94 -16.33
CA ILE A 86 -13.57 -11.45 -15.01
C ILE A 86 -14.03 -12.90 -15.10
N ILE A 87 -14.84 -13.24 -16.10
CA ILE A 87 -15.31 -14.63 -16.30
C ILE A 87 -14.12 -15.53 -16.66
N LEU A 88 -13.23 -15.07 -17.54
CA LEU A 88 -12.07 -15.83 -17.99
C LEU A 88 -11.08 -16.12 -16.85
N LEU A 89 -10.79 -15.11 -16.03
CA LEU A 89 -9.82 -15.19 -14.93
C LEU A 89 -10.45 -15.65 -13.61
N LYS A 90 -11.79 -15.74 -13.54
CA LYS A 90 -12.57 -16.05 -12.33
C LYS A 90 -12.25 -15.14 -11.15
N ASP A 91 -11.91 -13.88 -11.43
CA ASP A 91 -11.53 -12.89 -10.43
C ASP A 91 -12.48 -11.67 -10.51
N LEU A 92 -13.42 -11.61 -9.58
CA LEU A 92 -14.37 -10.48 -9.45
C LEU A 92 -13.68 -9.18 -9.00
N LEU A 93 -12.50 -9.28 -8.40
CA LEU A 93 -11.71 -8.15 -7.89
C LEU A 93 -10.55 -7.80 -8.82
N LEU A 94 -10.57 -8.29 -10.07
CA LEU A 94 -9.51 -8.05 -11.06
C LEU A 94 -9.09 -6.57 -11.19
N PHE A 95 -10.05 -5.64 -11.06
CA PHE A 95 -9.81 -4.20 -11.19
C PHE A 95 -9.61 -3.48 -9.84
N HIS A 96 -9.49 -4.23 -8.75
CA HIS A 96 -9.13 -3.73 -7.42
C HIS A 96 -7.60 -3.67 -7.28
N THR A 97 -7.04 -2.46 -7.21
CA THR A 97 -5.58 -2.24 -7.18
C THR A 97 -4.98 -2.44 -5.77
N GLY A 98 -5.81 -2.47 -4.72
CA GLY A 98 -5.35 -2.69 -3.34
C GLY A 98 -5.23 -1.41 -2.49
N GLU A 99 -4.56 -1.53 -1.35
CA GLU A 99 -4.55 -0.47 -0.32
C GLU A 99 -3.88 0.84 -0.76
N GLY A 100 -4.52 1.95 -0.37
CA GLY A 100 -4.09 3.31 -0.69
C GLY A 100 -4.56 3.84 -2.05
N TYR A 101 -5.10 3.01 -2.94
CA TYR A 101 -5.60 3.38 -4.27
C TYR A 101 -7.09 3.74 -4.27
N ILE A 102 -7.49 4.68 -3.40
CA ILE A 102 -8.91 5.00 -3.13
C ILE A 102 -9.70 5.31 -4.41
N ASN A 103 -9.21 6.26 -5.21
CA ASN A 103 -9.90 6.70 -6.42
C ASN A 103 -9.92 5.64 -7.52
N LYS A 104 -8.78 4.98 -7.75
CA LYS A 104 -8.66 3.92 -8.76
C LYS A 104 -9.55 2.73 -8.43
N ASN A 105 -9.59 2.28 -7.17
CA ASN A 105 -10.46 1.19 -6.73
C ASN A 105 -11.94 1.52 -6.92
N LYS A 106 -12.37 2.74 -6.55
CA LYS A 106 -13.75 3.18 -6.76
C LYS A 106 -14.11 3.21 -8.26
N GLN A 107 -13.22 3.73 -9.10
CA GLN A 107 -13.44 3.76 -10.56
C GLN A 107 -13.48 2.36 -11.16
N GLY A 108 -12.61 1.45 -10.73
CA GLY A 108 -12.61 0.05 -11.17
C GLY A 108 -13.91 -0.66 -10.84
N LEU A 109 -14.42 -0.49 -9.61
CA LEU A 109 -15.70 -1.04 -9.20
C LEU A 109 -16.86 -0.50 -10.05
N ILE A 110 -16.94 0.83 -10.23
CA ILE A 110 -17.98 1.46 -11.05
C ILE A 110 -17.94 0.95 -12.49
N CYS A 111 -16.75 0.93 -13.11
CA CYS A 111 -16.61 0.46 -14.50
C CYS A 111 -16.96 -1.02 -14.64
N THR A 112 -16.61 -1.85 -13.65
CA THR A 112 -16.96 -3.27 -13.63
C THR A 112 -18.47 -3.47 -13.58
N VAL A 113 -19.16 -2.76 -12.69
CA VAL A 113 -20.63 -2.82 -12.58
C VAL A 113 -21.30 -2.34 -13.87
N LEU A 114 -20.85 -1.22 -14.44
CA LEU A 114 -21.37 -0.70 -15.71
C LEU A 114 -21.14 -1.69 -16.86
N GLY A 115 -19.97 -2.31 -16.93
CA GLY A 115 -19.67 -3.34 -17.92
C GLY A 115 -20.60 -4.55 -17.79
N LEU A 116 -20.80 -5.06 -16.57
CA LEU A 116 -21.71 -6.18 -16.33
C LEU A 116 -23.15 -5.84 -16.76
N LEU A 117 -23.65 -4.65 -16.39
CA LEU A 117 -24.98 -4.19 -16.81
C LEU A 117 -25.11 -4.07 -18.32
N LEU A 118 -24.09 -3.51 -19.00
CA LEU A 118 -24.04 -3.40 -20.45
C LEU A 118 -24.15 -4.77 -21.11
N TRP A 119 -23.35 -5.74 -20.65
CA TRP A 119 -23.33 -7.09 -21.21
C TRP A 119 -24.63 -7.85 -20.97
N VAL A 120 -25.23 -7.71 -19.78
CA VAL A 120 -26.55 -8.29 -19.49
C VAL A 120 -27.62 -7.72 -20.42
N LEU A 121 -27.60 -6.40 -20.65
CA LEU A 121 -28.55 -5.74 -21.53
C LEU A 121 -28.38 -6.18 -22.99
N VAL A 122 -27.14 -6.24 -23.48
CA VAL A 122 -26.83 -6.71 -24.84
C VAL A 122 -27.25 -8.17 -25.02
N GLY A 123 -26.92 -9.04 -24.06
CA GLY A 123 -27.32 -10.45 -24.07
C GLY A 123 -28.84 -10.64 -23.99
N TYR A 124 -29.55 -9.81 -23.24
CA TYR A 124 -31.00 -9.85 -23.17
C TYR A 124 -31.64 -9.41 -24.50
N LEU A 125 -31.13 -8.34 -25.11
CA LEU A 125 -31.62 -7.86 -26.40
C LEU A 125 -31.33 -8.83 -27.54
N SER A 126 -30.22 -9.58 -27.51
CA SER A 126 -29.89 -10.55 -28.55
C SER A 126 -30.68 -11.86 -28.45
N LEU A 127 -31.23 -12.17 -27.27
CA LEU A 127 -32.09 -13.35 -27.06
C LEU A 127 -33.56 -13.13 -27.45
N ARG A 128 -33.97 -11.87 -27.64
CA ARG A 128 -35.33 -11.47 -28.01
C ARG A 128 -35.47 -11.28 -29.51
#